data_AF-A0AAN6DVE0-F1
#
_entry.id   AF-A0AAN6DVE0-F1
#
_cell.length_a   1.000
_cell.length_b   1.000
_cell.length_c   1.000
_cell.angle_alpha   90.00
_cell.angle_beta   90.00
_cell.angle_gamma   90.00
#
_symmetry.space_group_name_H-M   'P 1'
#
loop_
_entity.id
_entity.type
_entity.pdbx_description
1 polymer ?
#
loop_
_entity_poly.entity_id
_entity_poly.type
_entity_poly.pdbx_seq_one_letter_code
_entity_poly.pdbx_strand_id
1 'polypeptide(L)'
;MIPPLPQAALDANPAFARVWQHVTTEVLEDDGSRRATNEVRTRRWKESVSAKRRGLEGSAEHEDGQDVDEHTHCSSGSQAKDVRFEDELKKARVARVSMGLLREILRDIAFVDHSGQVQDDGGEVLSTGSETGVARQKKSGSSSKLAGLKDAMLIISAYIDACSSGSGSSQDLADGSLLLEDDIALFKENIDIIADAVGTRLVELEQEISDIAAHADSNETDTQHGNTDTIITDAVDRSAHGRAPAQIPQQQSLVSTITTQQAHLAALNNILPTTLTTLSSTLTSLQSLHRDTLSQRIRTLEASKHGVLSRWTSSRAQFLTSVATAMSLKTRILVLEEQNKVENSLHTAGIVERMNSLHEQETNLDGRIEQLSDLLGQYETLDSDPRRGVDVLRTLGIRYGEIEKEIELVREDIEQLTRQPGRECRR
;
A
#
# COMPACT_ATOMS: atom_id res chain seq x y z
N MET A 1 -23.53 -14.39 -1.37
CA MET A 1 -24.58 -14.53 -0.33
C MET A 1 -24.16 -15.68 0.58
N ILE A 2 -23.63 -15.35 1.76
CA ILE A 2 -23.24 -16.37 2.74
C ILE A 2 -24.53 -16.83 3.45
N PRO A 3 -24.81 -18.14 3.55
CA PRO A 3 -26.02 -18.63 4.21
C PRO A 3 -26.01 -18.32 5.72
N PRO A 4 -27.17 -17.99 6.33
CA PRO A 4 -27.22 -17.67 7.75
C PRO A 4 -26.87 -18.89 8.59
N LEU A 5 -25.94 -18.71 9.53
CA LEU A 5 -25.55 -19.76 10.48
C LEU A 5 -26.64 -19.98 11.54
N PRO A 6 -26.87 -21.23 11.97
CA PRO A 6 -27.87 -21.54 12.98
C PRO A 6 -27.50 -20.96 14.35
N GLN A 7 -28.47 -20.37 15.06
CA GLN A 7 -28.27 -19.67 16.34
C GLN A 7 -27.56 -20.52 17.41
N ALA A 8 -27.84 -21.83 17.42
CA ALA A 8 -27.20 -22.78 18.34
C ALA A 8 -25.67 -22.83 18.20
N ALA A 9 -25.12 -22.57 17.01
CA ALA A 9 -23.68 -22.52 16.77
C ALA A 9 -23.06 -21.19 17.23
N LEU A 10 -23.84 -20.10 17.23
CA LEU A 10 -23.43 -18.80 17.75
C LEU A 10 -23.43 -18.78 19.29
N ASP A 11 -24.39 -19.46 19.91
CA ASP A 11 -24.48 -19.57 21.37
C ASP A 11 -23.37 -20.45 21.97
N ALA A 12 -22.93 -21.47 21.24
CA ALA A 12 -21.82 -22.34 21.65
C ALA A 12 -20.46 -21.62 21.65
N ASN A 13 -20.31 -20.51 20.91
CA ASN A 13 -19.06 -19.75 20.84
C ASN A 13 -19.30 -18.22 20.82
N PRO A 14 -19.36 -17.57 22.00
CA PRO A 14 -19.69 -16.15 22.12
C PRO A 14 -18.58 -15.21 21.60
N ALA A 15 -17.35 -15.72 21.40
CA ALA A 15 -16.28 -14.97 20.76
C ALA A 15 -16.51 -14.91 19.23
N PHE A 16 -16.90 -16.04 18.63
CA PHE A 16 -17.26 -16.11 17.22
C PHE A 16 -18.53 -15.30 16.93
N ALA A 17 -19.52 -15.30 17.81
CA ALA A 17 -20.74 -14.50 17.64
C ALA A 17 -20.46 -12.99 17.53
N ARG A 18 -19.52 -12.47 18.34
CA ARG A 18 -19.10 -11.06 18.28
C ARG A 18 -18.40 -10.72 16.96
N VAL A 19 -17.53 -11.60 16.48
CA VAL A 19 -16.84 -11.42 15.19
C VAL A 19 -17.83 -11.54 14.04
N TRP A 20 -18.73 -12.51 14.07
CA TRP A 20 -19.77 -12.69 13.07
C TRP A 20 -20.71 -11.49 12.99
N GLN A 21 -21.11 -10.95 14.15
CA GLN A 21 -21.89 -9.73 14.23
C GLN A 21 -21.13 -8.55 13.60
N HIS A 22 -19.89 -8.31 13.99
CA HIS A 22 -19.07 -7.23 13.43
C HIS A 22 -18.83 -7.38 11.91
N VAL A 23 -18.58 -8.60 11.41
CA VAL A 23 -18.41 -8.85 9.98
C VAL A 23 -19.72 -8.62 9.22
N THR A 24 -20.86 -9.03 9.78
CA THR A 24 -22.16 -8.88 9.13
C THR A 24 -22.73 -7.47 9.23
N THR A 25 -22.45 -6.72 10.30
CA THR A 25 -23.00 -5.36 10.52
C THR A 25 -22.05 -4.23 10.13
N GLU A 26 -20.73 -4.40 10.19
CA GLU A 26 -19.79 -3.33 9.83
C GLU A 26 -19.10 -3.61 8.50
N VAL A 27 -18.59 -4.82 8.28
CA VAL A 27 -17.79 -5.11 7.08
C VAL A 27 -18.67 -5.32 5.85
N LEU A 28 -19.77 -6.06 6.00
CA LEU A 28 -20.70 -6.36 4.90
C LEU A 28 -21.76 -5.27 4.68
N GLU A 29 -22.09 -4.43 5.66
CA GLU A 29 -22.98 -3.28 5.47
C GLU A 29 -22.30 -2.10 4.74
N ASP A 30 -20.97 -1.98 4.85
CA ASP A 30 -20.17 -0.96 4.13
C ASP A 30 -19.88 -1.31 2.65
N ASP A 31 -20.09 -2.56 2.21
CA ASP A 31 -19.80 -3.03 0.84
C ASP A 31 -20.83 -2.58 -0.23
N GLY A 32 -21.45 -1.41 -0.02
CA GLY A 32 -22.12 -0.68 -1.10
C GLY A 32 -23.40 -1.30 -1.70
N SER A 33 -23.89 -2.42 -1.18
CA SER A 33 -25.09 -3.11 -1.68
C SER A 33 -26.42 -2.58 -1.10
N ARG A 34 -26.45 -1.31 -0.69
CA ARG A 34 -27.72 -0.59 -0.45
C ARG A 34 -28.01 0.32 -1.64
N ARG A 35 -29.06 -0.03 -2.39
CA ARG A 35 -29.60 0.77 -3.51
C ARG A 35 -29.73 2.26 -3.16
N ALA A 36 -30.09 2.56 -1.90
CA ALA A 36 -30.23 3.93 -1.39
C ALA A 36 -28.89 4.70 -1.26
N THR A 37 -27.79 4.07 -0.79
CA THR A 37 -26.49 4.76 -0.66
C THR A 37 -25.83 4.93 -2.02
N ASN A 38 -26.07 3.98 -2.95
CA ASN A 38 -25.65 4.09 -4.33
C ASN A 38 -26.43 5.19 -5.09
N GLU A 39 -27.75 5.34 -4.83
CA GLU A 39 -28.57 6.44 -5.36
C GLU A 39 -28.10 7.81 -4.87
N VAL A 40 -27.68 7.93 -3.60
CA VAL A 40 -27.11 9.17 -3.06
C VAL A 40 -25.76 9.48 -3.70
N ARG A 41 -24.90 8.46 -3.88
CA ARG A 41 -23.58 8.62 -4.53
C ARG A 41 -23.73 9.01 -6.00
N THR A 42 -24.66 8.40 -6.73
CA THR A 42 -24.95 8.75 -8.13
C THR A 42 -25.61 10.12 -8.25
N ARG A 43 -26.48 10.55 -7.31
CA ARG A 43 -27.01 11.92 -7.28
C ARG A 43 -25.89 12.94 -7.09
N ARG A 44 -25.00 12.72 -6.12
CA ARG A 44 -23.85 13.61 -5.86
C ARG A 44 -22.87 13.67 -7.04
N TRP A 45 -22.64 12.54 -7.71
CA TRP A 45 -21.83 12.48 -8.92
C TRP A 45 -22.48 13.27 -10.07
N LYS A 46 -23.79 13.10 -10.30
CA LYS A 46 -24.54 13.88 -11.30
C LYS A 46 -24.50 15.38 -11.01
N GLU A 47 -24.70 15.78 -9.76
CA GLU A 47 -24.62 17.20 -9.35
C GLU A 47 -23.22 17.79 -9.59
N SER A 48 -22.16 17.03 -9.30
CA SER A 48 -20.77 17.46 -9.56
C SER A 48 -20.46 17.61 -11.04
N VAL A 49 -20.95 16.70 -11.88
CA VAL A 49 -20.80 16.77 -13.34
C VAL A 49 -21.61 17.95 -13.91
N SER A 50 -22.83 18.17 -13.42
CA SER A 50 -23.66 19.32 -13.82
C SER A 50 -23.08 20.66 -13.36
N ALA A 51 -22.46 20.72 -12.18
CA ALA A 51 -21.74 21.91 -11.72
C ALA A 51 -20.51 22.20 -12.59
N LYS A 52 -19.77 21.15 -12.98
CA LYS A 52 -18.58 21.29 -13.83
C LYS A 52 -18.91 21.69 -15.27
N ARG A 53 -20.06 21.25 -15.81
CA ARG A 53 -20.57 21.74 -17.11
C ARG A 53 -21.01 23.20 -17.04
N ARG A 54 -21.72 23.61 -15.99
CA ARG A 54 -22.13 25.02 -15.79
C ARG A 54 -20.93 25.96 -15.61
N GLY A 55 -19.86 25.50 -14.98
CA GLY A 55 -18.62 26.26 -14.85
C GLY A 55 -17.83 26.44 -16.16
N LEU A 56 -18.07 25.61 -17.18
CA LEU A 56 -17.40 25.73 -18.48
C LEU A 56 -18.14 26.67 -19.46
N GLU A 57 -19.44 26.88 -19.28
CA GLU A 57 -20.27 27.74 -20.14
C GLU A 57 -20.50 29.16 -19.57
N GLY A 58 -20.13 29.42 -18.31
CA GLY A 58 -20.41 30.69 -17.62
C GLY A 58 -19.27 31.70 -17.55
N SER A 59 -18.15 31.52 -18.26
CA SER A 59 -16.99 32.43 -18.19
C SER A 59 -17.08 33.60 -19.18
N ALA A 60 -18.27 34.15 -19.37
CA ALA A 60 -18.46 35.43 -20.01
C ALA A 60 -19.53 36.23 -19.23
N GLU A 61 -19.05 37.36 -18.70
CA GLU A 61 -19.81 38.52 -18.28
C GLU A 61 -20.19 38.69 -16.80
N HIS A 62 -19.69 39.83 -16.31
CA HIS A 62 -20.31 40.78 -15.39
C HIS A 62 -20.16 40.57 -13.87
N GLU A 63 -19.21 41.37 -13.36
CA GLU A 63 -19.30 42.10 -12.10
C GLU A 63 -20.73 42.59 -11.82
N ASP A 64 -21.28 42.26 -10.66
CA ASP A 64 -21.85 43.28 -9.78
C ASP A 64 -22.03 42.72 -8.37
N GLY A 65 -21.69 43.55 -7.40
CA GLY A 65 -21.70 43.22 -5.99
C GLY A 65 -23.11 43.18 -5.40
N GLN A 66 -23.28 42.36 -4.38
CA GLN A 66 -24.29 42.60 -3.35
C GLN A 66 -23.95 41.84 -2.07
N ASP A 67 -23.58 42.61 -1.06
CA ASP A 67 -23.53 42.20 0.33
C ASP A 67 -24.96 41.91 0.82
N VAL A 68 -25.20 40.69 1.32
CA VAL A 68 -26.37 40.40 2.15
C VAL A 68 -25.92 39.52 3.32
N ASP A 69 -25.95 40.12 4.50
CA ASP A 69 -25.84 39.45 5.79
C ASP A 69 -27.02 38.48 5.98
N GLU A 70 -26.72 37.19 6.16
CA GLU A 70 -27.71 36.24 6.67
C GLU A 70 -27.11 35.37 7.79
N HIS A 71 -27.40 35.80 9.02
CA HIS A 71 -27.20 35.02 10.24
C HIS A 71 -27.98 33.70 10.16
N THR A 72 -27.28 32.57 10.05
CA THR A 72 -27.85 31.24 10.31
C THR A 72 -27.16 30.58 11.49
N HIS A 73 -27.90 30.47 12.60
CA HIS A 73 -27.57 29.65 13.75
C HIS A 73 -27.76 28.15 13.45
N CYS A 74 -26.96 27.32 14.14
CA CYS A 74 -27.09 25.87 14.36
C CYS A 74 -26.54 24.88 13.31
N SER A 75 -25.37 24.30 13.61
CA SER A 75 -25.11 22.87 13.35
C SER A 75 -23.99 22.32 14.22
N SER A 76 -24.36 21.71 15.35
CA SER A 76 -23.51 20.88 16.21
C SER A 76 -23.21 19.48 15.63
N GLY A 77 -23.43 19.27 14.33
CA GLY A 77 -23.24 18.00 13.63
C GLY A 77 -21.91 17.82 12.88
N SER A 78 -21.01 18.81 12.93
CA SER A 78 -19.68 18.74 12.27
C SER A 78 -18.65 17.97 13.09
N GLN A 79 -18.67 18.07 14.42
CA GLN A 79 -17.64 17.47 15.27
C GLN A 79 -17.59 15.93 15.19
N ALA A 80 -18.73 15.25 15.07
CA ALA A 80 -18.76 13.79 14.97
C ALA A 80 -18.20 13.26 13.63
N LYS A 81 -18.29 14.05 12.55
CA LYS A 81 -17.72 13.69 11.24
C LYS A 81 -16.23 13.95 11.19
N ASP A 82 -15.76 14.99 11.86
CA ASP A 82 -14.33 15.30 11.97
C ASP A 82 -13.58 14.24 12.80
N VAL A 83 -14.16 13.76 13.91
CA VAL A 83 -13.55 12.66 14.69
C VAL A 83 -13.43 11.38 13.87
N ARG A 84 -14.46 11.01 13.10
CA ARG A 84 -14.41 9.82 12.23
C ARG A 84 -13.35 9.95 11.14
N PHE A 85 -13.21 11.14 10.55
CA PHE A 85 -12.18 11.39 9.55
C PHE A 85 -10.77 11.37 10.14
N GLU A 86 -10.57 11.93 11.34
CA GLU A 86 -9.29 11.86 12.05
C GLU A 86 -8.91 10.42 12.40
N ASP A 87 -9.87 9.58 12.81
CA ASP A 87 -9.65 8.16 13.07
C ASP A 87 -9.27 7.41 11.79
N GLU A 88 -9.92 7.68 10.66
CA GLU A 88 -9.56 7.13 9.36
C GLU A 88 -8.16 7.59 8.90
N LEU A 89 -7.83 8.85 9.14
CA LEU A 89 -6.52 9.41 8.82
C LEU A 89 -5.42 8.79 9.69
N LYS A 90 -5.69 8.60 10.99
CA LYS A 90 -4.80 7.94 11.93
C LYS A 90 -4.59 6.48 11.53
N LYS A 91 -5.66 5.76 11.18
CA LYS A 91 -5.59 4.39 10.67
C LYS A 91 -4.77 4.30 9.40
N ALA A 92 -4.96 5.22 8.44
CA ALA A 92 -4.18 5.28 7.21
C ALA A 92 -2.70 5.60 7.45
N ARG A 93 -2.40 6.51 8.38
CA ARG A 93 -1.01 6.83 8.78
C ARG A 93 -0.33 5.64 9.45
N VAL A 94 -1.01 4.99 10.39
CA VAL A 94 -0.51 3.78 11.07
C VAL A 94 -0.28 2.66 10.07
N ALA A 95 -1.21 2.44 9.13
CA ALA A 95 -1.05 1.44 8.07
C ALA A 95 0.18 1.74 7.20
N ARG A 96 0.41 3.01 6.83
CA ARG A 96 1.58 3.40 6.04
C ARG A 96 2.90 3.18 6.81
N VAL A 97 2.93 3.54 8.08
CA VAL A 97 4.12 3.33 8.94
C VAL A 97 4.37 1.84 9.17
N SER A 98 3.33 1.07 9.44
CA SER A 98 3.41 -0.39 9.62
C SER A 98 3.92 -1.09 8.36
N MET A 99 3.43 -0.71 7.17
CA MET A 99 3.94 -1.23 5.90
C MET A 99 5.40 -0.82 5.65
N GLY A 100 5.78 0.40 6.01
CA GLY A 100 7.17 0.88 5.91
C GLY A 100 8.14 0.10 6.81
N LEU A 101 7.73 -0.18 8.05
CA LEU A 101 8.48 -1.00 9.00
C LEU A 101 8.60 -2.45 8.54
N LEU A 102 7.49 -3.06 8.11
CA LEU A 102 7.50 -4.44 7.61
C LEU A 102 8.47 -4.59 6.44
N ARG A 103 8.47 -3.63 5.51
CA ARG A 103 9.41 -3.55 4.39
C ARG A 103 10.86 -3.49 4.84
N GLU A 104 11.20 -2.65 5.81
CA GLU A 104 12.56 -2.51 6.31
C GLU A 104 13.02 -3.78 7.01
N ILE A 105 12.15 -4.41 7.81
CA ILE A 105 12.46 -5.65 8.50
C ILE A 105 12.63 -6.82 7.50
N LEU A 106 11.77 -6.93 6.48
CA LEU A 106 11.92 -7.97 5.44
C LEU A 106 13.22 -7.79 4.64
N ARG A 107 13.60 -6.54 4.35
CA ARG A 107 14.86 -6.22 3.68
C ARG A 107 16.05 -6.56 4.57
N ASP A 108 16.02 -6.16 5.83
CA ASP A 108 17.09 -6.45 6.79
C ASP A 108 17.27 -7.97 6.95
N ILE A 109 16.19 -8.73 7.08
CA ILE A 109 16.27 -10.19 7.18
C ILE A 109 16.83 -10.83 5.90
N ALA A 110 16.49 -10.28 4.72
CA ALA A 110 17.05 -10.75 3.45
C ALA A 110 18.56 -10.45 3.31
N PHE A 111 19.05 -9.35 3.89
CA PHE A 111 20.45 -8.91 3.83
C PHE A 111 21.32 -9.36 5.00
N VAL A 112 20.73 -9.77 6.12
CA VAL A 112 21.45 -10.39 7.24
C VAL A 112 21.85 -11.81 6.81
N ASP A 113 22.89 -11.89 5.99
CA ASP A 113 23.70 -13.08 5.91
C ASP A 113 24.31 -13.30 7.28
N HIS A 114 23.96 -14.40 7.95
CA HIS A 114 24.75 -14.95 9.05
C HIS A 114 26.13 -15.46 8.54
N SER A 115 26.84 -14.64 7.76
CA SER A 115 28.22 -14.83 7.32
C SER A 115 29.23 -14.81 8.48
N GLY A 116 28.75 -14.55 9.71
CA GLY A 116 29.53 -14.63 10.94
C GLY A 116 29.66 -16.02 11.55
N GLN A 117 29.18 -17.10 10.91
CA GLN A 117 29.53 -18.45 11.36
C GLN A 117 30.87 -18.86 10.76
N VAL A 118 31.93 -18.20 11.25
CA VAL A 118 33.31 -18.71 11.15
C VAL A 118 33.28 -20.15 11.66
N GLN A 119 33.58 -21.09 10.76
CA GLN A 119 33.98 -22.45 11.13
C GLN A 119 35.23 -22.32 12.01
N ASP A 120 35.03 -22.34 13.33
CA ASP A 120 36.09 -22.68 14.28
C ASP A 120 36.16 -24.21 14.33
N ASP A 121 36.86 -24.75 13.33
CA ASP A 121 37.27 -26.15 13.30
C ASP A 121 38.68 -26.24 13.89
N GLY A 122 38.80 -26.96 15.01
CA GLY A 122 40.10 -27.41 15.55
C GLY A 122 40.57 -26.78 16.86
N GLY A 123 39.91 -27.10 17.97
CA GLY A 123 40.38 -26.75 19.32
C GLY A 123 39.92 -27.74 20.38
N GLU A 124 40.56 -28.91 20.42
CA GLU A 124 40.32 -29.95 21.42
C GLU A 124 40.94 -29.55 22.79
N VAL A 125 40.21 -29.88 23.87
CA VAL A 125 40.67 -30.04 25.27
C VAL A 125 40.90 -28.77 26.12
N LEU A 126 40.01 -28.42 27.06
CA LEU A 126 40.00 -28.91 28.46
C LEU A 126 38.90 -28.23 29.28
N SER A 127 38.16 -29.05 30.00
CA SER A 127 37.01 -28.75 30.85
C SER A 127 37.42 -28.10 32.18
N THR A 128 36.71 -27.06 32.62
CA THR A 128 36.32 -26.86 34.04
C THR A 128 35.09 -25.93 34.10
N GLY A 129 34.02 -26.43 34.71
CA GLY A 129 32.70 -25.80 34.68
C GLY A 129 32.48 -24.68 35.68
N SER A 130 31.38 -23.96 35.47
CA SER A 130 30.53 -23.42 36.53
C SER A 130 29.13 -23.17 35.96
N GLU A 131 28.15 -23.59 36.73
CA GLU A 131 26.72 -23.56 36.47
C GLU A 131 26.19 -22.11 36.43
N THR A 132 25.21 -21.85 35.56
CA THR A 132 23.95 -21.17 35.90
C THR A 132 23.00 -21.34 34.71
N GLY A 133 21.94 -22.13 34.92
CA GLY A 133 20.96 -22.47 33.91
C GLY A 133 19.93 -21.35 33.72
N VAL A 134 19.96 -20.72 32.55
CA VAL A 134 18.77 -20.15 31.90
C VAL A 134 18.74 -20.75 30.50
N ALA A 135 17.75 -21.62 30.25
CA ALA A 135 17.60 -22.37 29.02
C ALA A 135 17.29 -21.44 27.83
N ARG A 136 18.32 -20.91 27.19
CA ARG A 136 18.22 -20.29 25.86
C ARG A 136 18.30 -21.40 24.82
N GLN A 137 17.13 -21.92 24.45
CA GLN A 137 16.97 -22.93 23.41
C GLN A 137 17.35 -22.31 22.05
N LYS A 138 18.64 -22.37 21.69
CA LYS A 138 19.13 -22.02 20.35
C LYS A 138 18.58 -23.04 19.36
N LYS A 139 17.45 -22.69 18.74
CA LYS A 139 16.83 -23.39 17.61
C LYS A 139 17.64 -23.05 16.34
N SER A 140 18.84 -23.61 16.20
CA SER A 140 19.78 -23.31 15.09
C SER A 140 19.36 -23.90 13.72
N GLY A 141 18.13 -24.38 13.57
CA GLY A 141 17.63 -25.05 12.36
C GLY A 141 16.81 -24.18 11.41
N SER A 142 16.48 -22.93 11.76
CA SER A 142 15.67 -22.03 10.90
C SER A 142 16.49 -21.29 9.83
N SER A 143 17.79 -21.11 10.06
CA SER A 143 18.67 -20.30 9.18
C SER A 143 18.84 -20.89 7.77
N SER A 144 18.94 -22.22 7.63
CA SER A 144 19.13 -22.86 6.32
C SER A 144 17.87 -22.84 5.45
N LYS A 145 16.69 -22.84 6.06
CA LYS A 145 15.40 -22.72 5.34
C LYS A 145 15.17 -21.30 4.84
N LEU A 146 15.66 -20.29 5.56
CA LEU A 146 15.55 -18.89 5.14
C LEU A 146 16.40 -18.59 3.90
N ALA A 147 17.52 -19.29 3.68
CA ALA A 147 18.42 -19.03 2.57
C ALA A 147 17.76 -19.20 1.19
N GLY A 148 16.87 -20.18 1.03
CA GLY A 148 16.09 -20.37 -0.20
C GLY A 148 14.93 -19.40 -0.36
N LEU A 149 14.53 -18.72 0.72
CA LEU A 149 13.40 -17.79 0.76
C LEU A 149 13.84 -16.32 0.60
N LYS A 150 15.15 -16.04 0.61
CA LYS A 150 15.69 -14.69 0.49
C LYS A 150 15.22 -13.97 -0.78
N ASP A 151 15.25 -14.67 -1.90
CA ASP A 151 14.86 -14.10 -3.19
C ASP A 151 13.36 -13.75 -3.20
N ALA A 152 12.51 -14.68 -2.73
CA ALA A 152 11.07 -14.43 -2.57
C ALA A 152 10.77 -13.26 -1.61
N MET A 153 11.49 -13.14 -0.48
CA MET A 153 11.36 -12.00 0.44
C MET A 153 11.78 -10.68 -0.21
N LEU A 154 12.85 -10.70 -1.02
CA LEU A 154 13.35 -9.52 -1.73
C LEU A 154 12.35 -9.06 -2.81
N ILE A 155 11.86 -10.00 -3.62
CA ILE A 155 10.86 -9.78 -4.69
C ILE A 155 9.57 -9.22 -4.09
N ILE A 156 9.08 -9.80 -3.00
CA ILE A 156 7.85 -9.33 -2.32
C ILE A 156 8.06 -7.95 -1.69
N SER A 157 9.24 -7.67 -1.12
CA SER A 157 9.55 -6.33 -0.60
C SER A 157 9.57 -5.26 -1.71
N ALA A 158 10.08 -5.61 -2.90
CA ALA A 158 10.08 -4.73 -4.06
C ALA A 158 8.67 -4.54 -4.64
N TYR A 159 7.83 -5.58 -4.60
CA TYR A 159 6.42 -5.49 -4.98
C TYR A 159 5.63 -4.57 -4.03
N ILE A 160 5.86 -4.68 -2.72
CA ILE A 160 5.28 -3.77 -1.72
C ILE A 160 5.73 -2.31 -1.96
N ASP A 161 6.98 -2.09 -2.35
CA ASP A 161 7.50 -0.76 -2.75
C ASP A 161 6.75 -0.23 -3.99
N ALA A 162 6.57 -1.05 -5.02
CA ALA A 162 5.84 -0.68 -6.23
C ALA A 162 4.37 -0.34 -5.97
N CYS A 163 3.70 -1.10 -5.07
CA CYS A 163 2.31 -0.82 -4.66
C CYS A 163 2.19 0.45 -3.81
N SER A 164 3.17 0.73 -2.94
CA SER A 164 3.13 1.87 -2.01
C SER A 164 3.40 3.21 -2.70
N SER A 165 4.12 3.21 -3.83
CA SER A 165 4.43 4.43 -4.59
C SER A 165 3.25 5.03 -5.34
N GLY A 166 2.07 4.39 -5.37
CA GLY A 166 0.82 4.97 -5.90
C GLY A 166 0.87 5.41 -7.37
N SER A 167 1.93 5.02 -8.10
CA SER A 167 2.22 5.48 -9.46
C SER A 167 1.87 4.44 -10.52
N GLY A 168 1.50 3.21 -10.12
CA GLY A 168 1.10 2.16 -11.04
C GLY A 168 -0.36 2.33 -11.44
N SER A 169 -0.65 2.43 -12.73
CA SER A 169 -2.00 2.29 -13.24
C SER A 169 -2.55 0.92 -12.79
N SER A 170 -3.83 0.84 -12.42
CA SER A 170 -4.49 -0.40 -11.98
C SER A 170 -4.31 -1.60 -12.93
N GLN A 171 -3.88 -1.34 -14.16
CA GLN A 171 -3.71 -2.32 -15.23
C GLN A 171 -2.33 -2.99 -15.21
N ASP A 172 -1.27 -2.27 -14.79
CA ASP A 172 0.10 -2.82 -14.72
C ASP A 172 0.31 -3.76 -13.51
N LEU A 173 -0.52 -3.60 -12.46
CA LEU A 173 -0.50 -4.47 -11.27
C LEU A 173 -1.12 -5.85 -11.53
N ALA A 174 -2.00 -5.97 -12.53
CA ALA A 174 -2.67 -7.23 -12.87
C ALA A 174 -1.69 -8.22 -13.55
N ASP A 175 -0.87 -7.73 -14.48
CA ASP A 175 0.17 -8.54 -15.14
C ASP A 175 1.31 -8.92 -14.18
N GLY A 176 1.67 -8.02 -13.25
CA GLY A 176 2.63 -8.32 -12.18
C GLY A 176 2.11 -9.39 -11.20
N SER A 177 0.81 -9.38 -10.89
CA SER A 177 0.23 -10.36 -9.96
C SER A 177 0.25 -11.80 -10.50
N LEU A 178 0.15 -11.98 -11.82
CA LEU A 178 0.27 -13.29 -12.47
C LEU A 178 1.70 -13.83 -12.44
N LEU A 179 2.69 -12.93 -12.51
CA LEU A 179 4.11 -13.30 -12.55
C LEU A 179 4.67 -13.61 -11.15
N LEU A 180 4.06 -13.06 -10.10
CA LEU A 180 4.41 -13.30 -8.69
C LEU A 180 3.58 -14.42 -8.02
N GLU A 181 2.70 -15.12 -8.75
CA GLU A 181 1.78 -16.08 -8.12
C GLU A 181 2.54 -17.23 -7.42
N ASP A 182 3.64 -17.70 -8.02
CA ASP A 182 4.52 -18.72 -7.45
C ASP A 182 5.29 -18.22 -6.23
N ASP A 183 5.83 -16.99 -6.28
CA ASP A 183 6.55 -16.37 -5.15
C ASP A 183 5.59 -16.07 -3.98
N ILE A 184 4.36 -15.67 -4.28
CA ILE A 184 3.30 -15.45 -3.28
C ILE A 184 2.87 -16.78 -2.66
N ALA A 185 2.80 -17.86 -3.43
CA ALA A 185 2.51 -19.20 -2.92
C ALA A 185 3.63 -19.69 -1.99
N LEU A 186 4.89 -19.55 -2.40
CA LEU A 186 6.07 -19.89 -1.58
C LEU A 186 6.13 -19.06 -0.29
N PHE A 187 5.81 -17.76 -0.36
CA PHE A 187 5.74 -16.91 0.82
C PHE A 187 4.60 -17.31 1.77
N LYS A 188 3.43 -17.67 1.24
CA LYS A 188 2.30 -18.15 2.04
C LYS A 188 2.59 -19.49 2.71
N GLU A 189 3.27 -20.41 2.02
CA GLU A 189 3.65 -21.71 2.59
C GLU A 189 4.67 -21.57 3.73
N ASN A 190 5.54 -20.56 3.66
CA ASN A 190 6.60 -20.32 4.65
C ASN A 190 6.29 -19.18 5.63
N ILE A 191 5.03 -18.73 5.70
CA ILE A 191 4.65 -17.53 6.47
C ILE A 191 4.99 -17.65 7.95
N ASP A 192 4.90 -18.85 8.52
CA ASP A 192 5.21 -19.10 9.93
C ASP A 192 6.70 -18.88 10.24
N ILE A 193 7.58 -19.33 9.33
CA ILE A 193 9.04 -19.17 9.47
C ILE A 193 9.42 -17.70 9.33
N ILE A 194 8.78 -17.00 8.39
CA ILE A 194 8.97 -15.56 8.17
C ILE A 194 8.46 -14.77 9.37
N ALA A 195 7.29 -15.12 9.91
CA ALA A 195 6.70 -14.47 11.07
C ALA A 195 7.59 -14.64 12.32
N ASP A 196 8.15 -15.84 12.54
CA ASP A 196 9.14 -16.07 13.61
C ASP A 196 10.39 -15.18 13.40
N ALA A 197 10.93 -15.11 12.18
CA ALA A 197 12.11 -14.29 11.89
C ALA A 197 11.85 -12.78 12.06
N VAL A 198 10.73 -12.29 11.50
CA VAL A 198 10.26 -10.89 11.66
C VAL A 198 10.01 -10.57 13.12
N GLY A 199 9.37 -11.49 13.86
CA GLY A 199 9.14 -11.36 15.29
C GLY A 199 10.43 -11.25 16.08
N THR A 200 11.42 -12.11 15.81
CA THR A 200 12.72 -12.03 16.49
C THR A 200 13.44 -10.72 16.21
N ARG A 201 13.45 -10.25 14.96
CA ARG A 201 14.10 -8.98 14.62
C ARG A 201 13.38 -7.77 15.20
N LEU A 202 12.04 -7.82 15.30
CA LEU A 202 11.26 -6.76 15.93
C LEU A 202 11.56 -6.67 17.42
N VAL A 203 11.66 -7.80 18.12
CA VAL A 203 12.05 -7.85 19.54
C VAL A 203 13.48 -7.33 19.72
N GLU A 204 14.41 -7.67 18.82
CA GLU A 204 15.76 -7.11 18.85
C GLU A 204 15.75 -5.59 18.65
N LEU A 205 14.98 -5.06 17.69
CA LEU A 205 14.84 -3.62 17.49
C LEU A 205 14.18 -2.91 18.69
N GLU A 206 13.17 -3.53 19.30
CA GLU A 206 12.56 -3.01 20.53
C GLU A 206 13.59 -2.95 21.67
N GLN A 207 14.43 -3.98 21.79
CA GLN A 207 15.50 -4.02 22.77
C GLN A 207 16.57 -2.96 22.47
N GLU A 208 17.01 -2.82 21.22
CA GLU A 208 17.95 -1.77 20.79
C GLU A 208 17.40 -0.36 21.08
N ILE A 209 16.10 -0.11 20.82
CA ILE A 209 15.44 1.17 21.13
C ILE A 209 15.30 1.38 22.64
N SER A 210 14.99 0.33 23.41
CA SER A 210 14.91 0.37 24.87
C SER A 210 16.28 0.66 25.49
N ASP A 211 17.34 0.09 24.93
CA ASP A 211 18.71 0.38 25.33
C ASP A 211 19.05 1.84 25.03
N ILE A 212 18.71 2.37 23.85
CA ILE A 212 18.92 3.79 23.52
C ILE A 212 18.13 4.71 24.45
N ALA A 213 16.89 4.35 24.80
CA ALA A 213 16.07 5.11 25.75
C ALA A 213 16.69 5.11 27.16
N ALA A 214 17.18 3.97 27.64
CA ALA A 214 17.89 3.88 28.91
C ALA A 214 19.19 4.72 28.92
N HIS A 215 19.91 4.78 27.79
CA HIS A 215 21.07 5.66 27.65
C HIS A 215 20.68 7.15 27.60
N ALA A 216 19.51 7.49 27.07
CA ALA A 216 18.99 8.86 27.08
C ALA A 216 18.60 9.31 28.51
N ASP A 217 17.90 8.46 29.26
CA ASP A 217 17.49 8.74 30.65
C ASP A 217 18.69 8.88 31.59
N SER A 218 19.76 8.09 31.38
CA SER A 218 20.99 8.20 32.17
C SER A 218 21.75 9.53 32.01
N ASN A 219 21.54 10.23 30.89
CA ASN A 219 22.15 11.55 30.64
C ASN A 219 21.36 12.71 31.24
N GLU A 220 20.05 12.55 31.51
CA GLU A 220 19.24 13.59 32.14
C GLU A 220 19.44 13.65 33.67
N THR A 221 19.78 12.53 34.31
CA THR A 221 19.96 12.47 35.78
C THR A 221 21.27 13.10 36.29
N ASP A 222 22.24 13.39 35.43
CA ASP A 222 23.53 13.98 35.83
C ASP A 222 23.53 15.53 35.82
N THR A 223 22.41 16.20 35.51
CA THR A 223 22.34 17.68 35.45
C THR A 223 21.44 18.37 36.49
N GLN A 224 20.91 17.64 37.47
CA GLN A 224 20.25 18.25 38.63
C GLN A 224 20.64 17.49 39.89
N HIS A 225 21.57 18.01 40.70
CA HIS A 225 21.56 17.99 42.17
C HIS A 225 22.79 18.74 42.69
N GLY A 226 22.57 19.92 43.28
CA GLY A 226 23.64 20.66 43.93
C GLY A 226 23.28 22.08 44.35
N ASN A 227 22.07 22.33 44.86
CA ASN A 227 21.81 23.50 45.70
C ASN A 227 20.49 23.34 46.44
N THR A 228 20.55 22.92 47.71
CA THR A 228 19.75 23.49 48.80
C THR A 228 20.36 23.09 50.14
N ASP A 229 20.88 24.09 50.84
CA ASP A 229 21.02 24.14 52.30
C ASP A 229 19.74 23.62 52.98
N THR A 230 19.88 22.73 53.96
CA THR A 230 18.92 22.69 55.08
C THR A 230 19.57 22.10 56.34
N ILE A 231 19.79 22.99 57.29
CA ILE A 231 20.04 22.74 58.72
C ILE A 231 18.77 22.14 59.35
N ILE A 232 18.91 21.14 60.24
CA ILE A 232 18.09 20.76 61.43
C ILE A 232 18.64 19.39 61.90
N THR A 233 19.50 19.28 62.93
CA THR A 233 19.25 19.18 64.39
C THR A 233 18.34 18.03 64.86
N ASP A 234 18.87 17.32 65.88
CA ASP A 234 18.25 16.44 66.87
C ASP A 234 17.86 14.99 66.53
N ALA A 235 18.58 14.05 67.14
CA ALA A 235 18.00 12.93 67.88
C ALA A 235 18.96 12.38 68.95
N VAL A 236 18.48 12.40 70.19
CA VAL A 236 19.04 11.86 71.43
C VAL A 236 18.69 10.37 71.55
N ASP A 237 19.65 9.51 71.96
CA ASP A 237 19.46 8.37 72.90
C ASP A 237 20.80 7.63 73.11
N ARG A 238 21.46 7.72 74.27
CA ARG A 238 21.29 6.99 75.55
C ARG A 238 21.90 5.58 75.62
N SER A 239 22.94 5.51 76.45
CA SER A 239 23.35 4.40 77.35
C SER A 239 24.09 3.17 76.79
N ALA A 240 25.37 3.05 77.17
CA ALA A 240 25.82 1.99 78.08
C ALA A 240 27.17 2.35 78.75
N HIS A 241 27.17 2.39 80.09
CA HIS A 241 28.34 2.49 80.96
C HIS A 241 29.03 1.12 81.13
N GLY A 242 30.35 1.07 80.95
CA GLY A 242 31.23 -0.02 81.36
C GLY A 242 32.52 0.55 81.96
N ARG A 243 32.89 0.06 83.14
CA ARG A 243 33.76 0.67 84.16
C ARG A 243 35.24 0.21 84.04
N ALA A 244 36.15 1.19 83.97
CA ALA A 244 37.58 1.38 84.39
C ALA A 244 38.45 0.17 84.89
N PRO A 245 39.81 0.25 85.04
CA PRO A 245 40.69 1.45 85.03
C PRO A 245 42.14 1.30 84.41
N ALA A 246 42.86 2.43 84.39
CA ALA A 246 44.30 2.62 84.66
C ALA A 246 45.26 3.06 83.53
N GLN A 247 45.78 4.29 83.73
CA GLN A 247 47.12 4.82 83.43
C GLN A 247 47.41 5.57 82.10
N ILE A 248 48.01 6.76 82.30
CA ILE A 248 48.41 7.88 81.41
C ILE A 248 49.67 7.47 80.59
N PRO A 249 49.83 7.85 79.29
CA PRO A 249 50.17 9.22 78.88
C PRO A 249 49.46 9.70 77.60
N GLN A 250 48.42 10.53 77.76
CA GLN A 250 47.61 11.04 76.65
C GLN A 250 48.21 12.22 75.85
N GLN A 251 49.44 12.66 76.15
CA GLN A 251 50.03 13.80 75.42
C GLN A 251 50.85 13.42 74.17
N GLN A 252 51.42 12.21 74.11
CA GLN A 252 52.13 11.75 72.90
C GLN A 252 51.18 11.23 71.81
N SER A 253 49.97 10.82 72.19
CA SER A 253 48.91 10.36 71.29
C SER A 253 48.24 11.49 70.51
N LEU A 254 48.01 12.66 71.13
CA LEU A 254 47.31 13.77 70.49
C LEU A 254 48.21 14.56 69.54
N VAL A 255 49.48 14.76 69.91
CA VAL A 255 50.42 15.46 69.05
C VAL A 255 50.76 14.61 67.82
N SER A 256 50.86 13.29 67.94
CA SER A 256 51.07 12.39 66.79
C SER A 256 49.84 12.27 65.90
N THR A 257 48.62 12.26 66.46
CA THR A 257 47.40 12.30 65.64
C THR A 257 47.18 13.66 64.97
N ILE A 258 47.51 14.77 65.65
CA ILE A 258 47.44 16.11 65.04
C ILE A 258 48.49 16.28 63.95
N THR A 259 49.74 15.84 64.14
CA THR A 259 50.78 15.96 63.10
C THR A 259 50.50 15.06 61.90
N THR A 260 49.94 13.86 62.12
CA THR A 260 49.50 12.98 61.01
C THR A 260 48.28 13.55 60.29
N GLN A 261 47.31 14.13 61.01
CA GLN A 261 46.18 14.82 60.39
C GLN A 261 46.61 16.09 59.64
N GLN A 262 47.56 16.85 60.16
CA GLN A 262 48.08 18.04 59.51
C GLN A 262 48.92 17.70 58.28
N ALA A 263 49.70 16.61 58.33
CA ALA A 263 50.39 16.05 57.17
C ALA A 263 49.39 15.53 56.11
N HIS A 264 48.29 14.91 56.54
CA HIS A 264 47.24 14.43 55.65
C HIS A 264 46.45 15.60 55.02
N LEU A 265 46.14 16.65 55.78
CA LEU A 265 45.53 17.87 55.24
C LEU A 265 46.46 18.61 54.28
N ALA A 266 47.76 18.67 54.58
CA ALA A 266 48.75 19.22 53.66
C ALA A 266 48.87 18.37 52.37
N ALA A 267 48.82 17.04 52.48
CA ALA A 267 48.81 16.14 51.34
C ALA A 267 47.53 16.33 50.49
N LEU A 268 46.35 16.36 51.11
CA LEU A 268 45.08 16.65 50.44
C LEU A 268 45.08 18.02 49.76
N ASN A 269 45.63 19.05 50.40
CA ASN A 269 45.70 20.39 49.84
C ASN A 269 46.62 20.49 48.62
N ASN A 270 47.57 19.56 48.47
CA ASN A 270 48.43 19.47 47.29
C ASN A 270 47.84 18.55 46.20
N ILE A 271 47.09 17.52 46.58
CA ILE A 271 46.48 16.56 45.66
C ILE A 271 45.21 17.14 45.00
N LEU A 272 44.40 17.91 45.72
CA LEU A 272 43.18 18.50 45.19
C LEU A 272 43.43 19.45 43.98
N PRO A 273 44.33 20.45 44.04
CA PRO A 273 44.57 21.32 42.90
C PRO A 273 45.23 20.60 41.71
N THR A 274 46.00 19.54 41.95
CA THR A 274 46.59 18.74 40.87
C THR A 274 45.54 17.84 40.19
N THR A 275 44.62 17.25 40.94
CA THR A 275 43.47 16.54 40.37
C THR A 275 42.52 17.49 39.62
N LEU A 276 42.31 18.71 40.10
CA LEU A 276 41.46 19.70 39.42
C LEU A 276 42.10 20.18 38.12
N THR A 277 43.41 20.46 38.10
CA THR A 277 44.10 20.88 36.87
C THR A 277 44.18 19.75 35.84
N THR A 278 44.36 18.51 36.27
CA THR A 278 44.30 17.34 35.36
C THR A 278 42.90 17.12 34.82
N LEU A 279 41.84 17.22 35.64
CA LEU A 279 40.46 17.14 35.15
C LEU A 279 40.14 18.27 34.16
N SER A 280 40.49 19.51 34.49
CA SER A 280 40.31 20.66 33.58
C SER A 280 41.06 20.47 32.25
N SER A 281 42.29 19.94 32.30
CA SER A 281 43.06 19.59 31.11
C SER A 281 42.40 18.48 30.29
N THR A 282 41.86 17.44 30.92
CA THR A 282 41.17 16.36 30.19
C THR A 282 39.84 16.84 29.60
N LEU A 283 39.10 17.70 30.31
CA LEU A 283 37.83 18.24 29.83
C LEU A 283 38.05 19.17 28.64
N THR A 284 39.05 20.05 28.69
CA THR A 284 39.43 20.91 27.55
C THR A 284 39.92 20.08 26.35
N SER A 285 40.69 19.00 26.60
CA SER A 285 41.09 18.07 25.55
C SER A 285 39.88 17.35 24.93
N LEU A 286 38.97 16.80 25.73
CA LEU A 286 37.76 16.15 25.25
C LEU A 286 36.89 17.13 24.44
N GLN A 287 36.69 18.35 24.95
CA GLN A 287 35.92 19.38 24.25
C GLN A 287 36.57 19.75 22.91
N SER A 288 37.90 19.84 22.83
CA SER A 288 38.61 20.08 21.57
C SER A 288 38.43 18.93 20.57
N LEU A 289 38.56 17.68 21.03
CA LEU A 289 38.38 16.49 20.20
C LEU A 289 36.94 16.35 19.70
N HIS A 290 35.96 16.66 20.55
CA HIS A 290 34.55 16.69 20.17
C HIS A 290 34.29 17.76 19.11
N ARG A 291 34.86 18.96 19.27
CA ARG A 291 34.76 20.04 18.27
C ARG A 291 35.36 19.63 16.93
N ASP A 292 36.52 18.99 16.95
CA ASP A 292 37.19 18.53 15.74
C ASP A 292 36.40 17.42 15.05
N THR A 293 35.89 16.46 15.82
CA THR A 293 35.03 15.37 15.29
C THR A 293 33.77 15.91 14.65
N LEU A 294 33.08 16.86 15.29
CA LEU A 294 31.91 17.53 14.72
C LEU A 294 32.28 18.28 13.44
N SER A 295 33.40 19.01 13.44
CA SER A 295 33.84 19.75 12.25
C SER A 295 34.14 18.83 11.06
N GLN A 296 34.75 17.67 11.32
CA GLN A 296 35.04 16.68 10.29
C GLN A 296 33.75 16.05 9.77
N ARG A 297 32.81 15.67 10.65
CA ARG A 297 31.50 15.15 10.26
C ARG A 297 30.73 16.16 9.42
N ILE A 298 30.69 17.43 9.82
CA ILE A 298 30.03 18.50 9.06
C ILE A 298 30.66 18.62 7.66
N ARG A 299 31.99 18.68 7.54
CA ARG A 299 32.65 18.73 6.23
C ARG A 299 32.34 17.52 5.35
N THR A 300 32.27 16.32 5.93
CA THR A 300 31.89 15.13 5.16
C THR A 300 30.43 15.16 4.70
N LEU A 301 29.52 15.69 5.51
CA LEU A 301 28.11 15.91 5.13
C LEU A 301 27.97 17.01 4.08
N GLU A 302 28.72 18.09 4.22
CA GLU A 302 28.79 19.16 3.22
C GLU A 302 29.34 18.64 1.90
N ALA A 303 30.38 17.81 1.90
CA ALA A 303 30.92 17.24 0.67
C ALA A 303 29.97 16.21 0.02
N SER A 304 29.37 15.32 0.82
CA SER A 304 28.60 14.17 0.32
C SER A 304 27.12 14.46 0.06
N LYS A 305 26.43 15.21 0.93
CA LYS A 305 24.99 15.46 0.83
C LYS A 305 24.66 16.85 0.30
N HIS A 306 25.44 17.85 0.69
CA HIS A 306 25.14 19.25 0.32
C HIS A 306 26.08 19.82 -0.74
N GLY A 307 27.05 19.03 -1.19
CA GLY A 307 28.12 19.47 -2.04
C GLY A 307 27.64 19.77 -3.44
N VAL A 308 28.37 20.65 -4.14
CA VAL A 308 28.06 20.99 -5.54
C VAL A 308 28.02 19.74 -6.41
N LEU A 309 28.89 18.76 -6.17
CA LEU A 309 28.90 17.48 -6.88
C LEU A 309 27.63 16.66 -6.59
N SER A 310 27.24 16.52 -5.32
CA SER A 310 26.02 15.80 -4.93
C SER A 310 24.77 16.42 -5.56
N ARG A 311 24.65 17.75 -5.47
CA ARG A 311 23.57 18.51 -6.11
C ARG A 311 23.56 18.32 -7.62
N TRP A 312 24.73 18.40 -8.29
CA TRP A 312 24.84 18.16 -9.72
C TRP A 312 24.44 16.74 -10.10
N THR A 313 24.91 15.72 -9.37
CA THR A 313 24.53 14.32 -9.63
C THR A 313 23.02 14.10 -9.42
N SER A 314 22.42 14.73 -8.41
CA SER A 314 20.99 14.67 -8.14
C SER A 314 20.17 15.34 -9.25
N SER A 315 20.53 16.57 -9.66
CA SER A 315 19.88 17.24 -10.79
C SER A 315 20.08 16.50 -12.11
N ARG A 316 21.25 15.90 -12.33
CA ARG A 316 21.54 15.06 -13.50
C ARG A 316 20.68 13.79 -13.50
N ALA A 317 20.55 13.12 -12.35
CA ALA A 317 19.70 11.96 -12.21
C ALA A 317 18.23 12.30 -12.47
N GLN A 318 17.72 13.39 -11.86
CA GLN A 318 16.37 13.88 -12.10
C GLN A 318 16.11 14.22 -13.57
N PHE A 319 17.08 14.85 -14.25
CA PHE A 319 17.00 15.11 -15.69
C PHE A 319 16.96 13.81 -16.51
N LEU A 320 17.80 12.83 -16.20
CA LEU A 320 17.79 11.55 -16.91
C LEU A 320 16.48 10.79 -16.67
N THR A 321 15.92 10.85 -15.46
CA THR A 321 14.60 10.27 -15.16
C THR A 321 13.50 10.95 -15.98
N SER A 322 13.48 12.28 -16.09
CA SER A 322 12.47 12.97 -16.91
C SER A 322 12.63 12.70 -18.40
N VAL A 323 13.86 12.53 -18.89
CA VAL A 323 14.12 12.10 -20.27
C VAL A 323 13.62 10.67 -20.49
N ALA A 324 13.87 9.76 -19.56
CA ALA A 324 13.41 8.37 -19.66
C ALA A 324 11.88 8.27 -19.67
N THR A 325 11.18 9.02 -18.79
CA THR A 325 9.71 9.06 -18.77
C THR A 325 9.15 9.69 -20.04
N ALA A 326 9.76 10.76 -20.56
CA ALA A 326 9.36 11.36 -21.82
C ALA A 326 9.55 10.40 -23.01
N MET A 327 10.66 9.65 -23.04
CA MET A 327 10.88 8.63 -24.07
C MET A 327 9.87 7.48 -23.96
N SER A 328 9.57 7.01 -22.75
CA SER A 328 8.56 5.98 -22.50
C SER A 328 7.15 6.42 -22.91
N LEU A 329 6.78 7.67 -22.62
CA LEU A 329 5.51 8.23 -23.10
C LEU A 329 5.48 8.36 -24.62
N LYS A 330 6.60 8.78 -25.24
CA LYS A 330 6.70 8.87 -26.70
C LYS A 330 6.58 7.50 -27.37
N THR A 331 7.20 6.46 -26.84
CA THR A 331 7.05 5.10 -27.38
C THR A 331 5.62 4.60 -27.21
N ARG A 332 4.98 4.88 -26.07
CA ARG A 332 3.55 4.54 -25.87
C ARG A 332 2.64 5.27 -26.86
N ILE A 333 2.89 6.55 -27.13
CA ILE A 333 2.14 7.31 -28.14
C ILE A 333 2.33 6.70 -29.52
N LEU A 334 3.56 6.36 -29.91
CA LEU A 334 3.82 5.72 -31.22
C LEU A 334 3.11 4.37 -31.35
N VAL A 335 3.09 3.56 -30.30
CA VAL A 335 2.34 2.28 -30.31
C VAL A 335 0.84 2.53 -30.48
N LEU A 336 0.27 3.50 -29.75
CA LEU A 336 -1.14 3.86 -29.87
C LEU A 336 -1.48 4.44 -31.25
N GLU A 337 -0.58 5.22 -31.85
CA GLU A 337 -0.74 5.75 -33.20
C GLU A 337 -0.76 4.62 -34.24
N GLU A 338 0.12 3.62 -34.13
CA GLU A 338 0.09 2.46 -35.02
C GLU A 338 -1.15 1.59 -34.80
N GLN A 339 -1.56 1.35 -33.56
CA GLN A 339 -2.81 0.62 -33.26
C GLN A 339 -4.03 1.35 -33.86
N ASN A 340 -4.11 2.67 -33.67
CA ASN A 340 -5.19 3.48 -34.21
C ASN A 340 -5.17 3.49 -35.76
N LYS A 341 -4.00 3.50 -36.41
CA LYS A 341 -3.92 3.34 -37.87
C LYS A 341 -4.49 1.99 -38.32
N VAL A 342 -4.17 0.90 -37.61
CA VAL A 342 -4.70 -0.44 -37.91
C VAL A 342 -6.21 -0.47 -37.70
N GLU A 343 -6.71 -0.02 -36.56
CA GLU A 343 -8.14 0.00 -36.26
C GLU A 343 -8.93 0.88 -37.23
N ASN A 344 -8.45 2.08 -37.55
CA ASN A 344 -9.09 2.93 -38.55
C ASN A 344 -9.05 2.30 -39.95
N SER A 345 -7.99 1.57 -40.31
CA SER A 345 -7.93 0.85 -41.58
C SER A 345 -8.98 -0.26 -41.65
N LEU A 346 -9.21 -0.98 -40.54
CA LEU A 346 -10.25 -2.01 -40.44
C LEU A 346 -11.66 -1.40 -40.45
N HIS A 347 -11.88 -0.32 -39.71
CA HIS A 347 -13.17 0.37 -39.70
C HIS A 347 -13.51 0.96 -41.06
N THR A 348 -12.54 1.58 -41.75
CA THR A 348 -12.77 2.09 -43.11
C THR A 348 -13.02 0.98 -44.11
N ALA A 349 -12.31 -0.15 -44.01
CA ALA A 349 -12.60 -1.33 -44.84
C ALA A 349 -14.02 -1.87 -44.61
N GLY A 350 -14.44 -2.01 -43.35
CA GLY A 350 -15.80 -2.47 -43.02
C GLY A 350 -16.89 -1.47 -43.44
N ILE A 351 -16.62 -0.17 -43.39
CA ILE A 351 -17.53 0.87 -43.92
C ILE A 351 -17.65 0.74 -45.44
N VAL A 352 -16.53 0.56 -46.16
CA VAL A 352 -16.53 0.39 -47.61
C VAL A 352 -17.29 -0.88 -48.02
N GLU A 353 -17.08 -1.99 -47.33
CA GLU A 353 -17.82 -3.23 -47.57
C GLU A 353 -19.33 -3.05 -47.35
N ARG A 354 -19.72 -2.37 -46.25
CA ARG A 354 -21.11 -2.06 -45.98
C ARG A 354 -21.72 -1.12 -47.02
N MET A 355 -20.96 -0.11 -47.48
CA MET A 355 -21.40 0.78 -48.56
C MET A 355 -21.63 0.00 -49.86
N ASN A 356 -20.73 -0.93 -50.21
CA ASN A 356 -20.88 -1.77 -51.39
C ASN A 356 -22.13 -2.66 -51.28
N SER A 357 -22.36 -3.28 -50.12
CA SER A 357 -23.57 -4.09 -49.89
C SER A 357 -24.85 -3.27 -49.99
N LEU A 358 -24.86 -2.04 -49.47
CA LEU A 358 -26.00 -1.12 -49.63
C LEU A 358 -26.21 -0.73 -51.09
N HIS A 359 -25.14 -0.51 -51.85
CA HIS A 359 -25.26 -0.20 -53.28
C HIS A 359 -25.75 -1.39 -54.11
N GLU A 360 -25.34 -2.61 -53.76
CA GLU A 360 -25.89 -3.82 -54.36
C GLU A 360 -27.39 -3.98 -54.05
N GLN A 361 -27.80 -3.67 -52.82
CA GLN A 361 -29.22 -3.66 -52.46
C GLN A 361 -29.99 -2.57 -53.21
N GLU A 362 -29.44 -1.37 -53.34
CA GLU A 362 -30.02 -0.26 -54.09
C GLU A 362 -30.22 -0.63 -55.57
N THR A 363 -29.17 -1.14 -56.22
CA THR A 363 -29.26 -1.60 -57.63
C THR A 363 -30.25 -2.75 -57.83
N ASN A 364 -30.38 -3.66 -56.85
CA ASN A 364 -31.41 -4.70 -56.88
C ASN A 364 -32.83 -4.11 -56.77
N LEU A 365 -33.02 -3.17 -55.84
CA LEU A 365 -34.30 -2.48 -55.68
C LEU A 365 -34.66 -1.68 -56.92
N ASP A 366 -33.71 -0.98 -57.53
CA ASP A 366 -33.91 -0.24 -58.79
C ASP A 366 -34.31 -1.19 -59.92
N GLY A 367 -33.63 -2.33 -60.07
CA GLY A 367 -34.01 -3.34 -61.05
C GLY A 367 -35.41 -3.92 -60.81
N ARG A 368 -35.80 -4.08 -59.54
CA ARG A 368 -37.16 -4.54 -59.19
C ARG A 368 -38.20 -3.45 -59.45
N ILE A 369 -37.88 -2.18 -59.20
CA ILE A 369 -38.74 -1.04 -59.54
C ILE A 369 -38.95 -0.99 -61.05
N GLU A 370 -37.89 -1.16 -61.85
CA GLU A 370 -37.95 -1.21 -63.30
C GLU A 370 -38.88 -2.35 -63.77
N GLN A 371 -38.70 -3.57 -63.25
CA GLN A 371 -39.59 -4.71 -63.55
C GLN A 371 -41.05 -4.45 -63.18
N LEU A 372 -41.30 -3.84 -62.03
CA LEU A 372 -42.67 -3.49 -61.60
C LEU A 372 -43.26 -2.39 -62.48
N SER A 373 -42.44 -1.43 -62.92
CA SER A 373 -42.86 -0.37 -63.83
C SER A 373 -43.18 -0.92 -65.24
N ASP A 374 -42.41 -1.89 -65.72
CA ASP A 374 -42.66 -2.59 -66.98
C ASP A 374 -43.96 -3.39 -66.92
N LEU A 375 -44.19 -4.11 -65.82
CA LEU A 375 -45.45 -4.82 -65.59
C LEU A 375 -46.62 -3.84 -65.54
N LEU A 376 -46.49 -2.74 -64.80
CA LEU A 376 -47.52 -1.71 -64.73
C LEU A 376 -47.80 -1.11 -66.12
N GLY A 377 -46.77 -0.80 -66.89
CA GLY A 377 -46.91 -0.34 -68.28
C GLY A 377 -47.60 -1.37 -69.18
N GLN A 378 -47.30 -2.66 -69.02
CA GLN A 378 -48.03 -3.72 -69.70
C GLN A 378 -49.52 -3.69 -69.31
N TYR A 379 -49.86 -3.53 -68.04
CA TYR A 379 -51.26 -3.38 -67.58
C TYR A 379 -51.93 -2.10 -68.11
N GLU A 380 -51.26 -0.94 -68.09
CA GLU A 380 -51.82 0.31 -68.64
C GLU A 380 -52.09 0.20 -70.15
N THR A 381 -51.24 -0.53 -70.89
CA THR A 381 -51.50 -0.80 -72.31
C THR A 381 -52.64 -1.78 -72.56
N LEU A 382 -53.08 -2.56 -71.56
CA LEU A 382 -54.26 -3.42 -71.68
C LEU A 382 -55.56 -2.62 -71.76
N ASP A 383 -55.63 -1.46 -71.13
CA ASP A 383 -56.80 -0.58 -71.21
C ASP A 383 -56.95 0.04 -72.62
N SER A 384 -55.91 0.00 -73.44
CA SER A 384 -55.91 0.55 -74.81
C SER A 384 -56.29 -0.46 -75.89
N ASP A 385 -56.07 -1.77 -75.71
CA ASP A 385 -56.34 -2.81 -76.72
C ASP A 385 -56.83 -4.17 -76.12
N PRO A 386 -58.11 -4.58 -76.35
CA PRO A 386 -58.69 -5.77 -75.71
C PRO A 386 -58.14 -7.12 -76.20
N ARG A 387 -57.33 -7.14 -77.28
CA ARG A 387 -56.71 -8.38 -77.80
C ARG A 387 -55.42 -8.76 -77.05
N ARG A 388 -54.68 -7.79 -76.50
CA ARG A 388 -53.49 -8.05 -75.67
C ARG A 388 -53.84 -8.50 -74.26
N GLY A 389 -55.03 -8.17 -73.77
CA GLY A 389 -55.54 -8.66 -72.48
C GLY A 389 -55.64 -10.18 -72.40
N VAL A 390 -55.92 -10.84 -73.53
CA VAL A 390 -56.00 -12.31 -73.61
C VAL A 390 -54.62 -12.96 -73.42
N ASP A 391 -53.56 -12.34 -73.93
CA ASP A 391 -52.20 -12.88 -73.78
C ASP A 391 -51.68 -12.68 -72.35
N VAL A 392 -52.02 -11.57 -71.69
CA VAL A 392 -51.70 -11.35 -70.25
C VAL A 392 -52.51 -12.28 -69.35
N LEU A 393 -53.79 -12.53 -69.66
CA LEU A 393 -54.59 -13.55 -68.96
C LEU A 393 -54.02 -14.95 -69.15
N ARG A 394 -53.44 -15.26 -70.32
CA ARG A 394 -52.79 -16.55 -70.57
C ARG A 394 -51.51 -16.70 -69.74
N THR A 395 -50.64 -15.69 -69.70
CA THR A 395 -49.43 -15.74 -68.86
C THR A 395 -49.75 -15.73 -67.38
N LEU A 396 -50.77 -14.99 -66.94
CA LEU A 396 -51.25 -15.02 -65.57
C LEU A 396 -51.83 -16.40 -65.21
N GLY A 397 -52.59 -17.03 -66.11
CA GLY A 397 -53.07 -18.40 -65.95
C GLY A 397 -51.94 -19.43 -65.81
N ILE A 398 -50.84 -19.26 -66.58
CA ILE A 398 -49.64 -20.10 -66.45
C ILE A 398 -48.98 -19.91 -65.08
N ARG A 399 -48.81 -18.65 -64.63
CA ARG A 399 -48.25 -18.32 -63.32
C ARG A 399 -49.09 -18.87 -62.16
N TYR A 400 -50.42 -18.77 -62.24
CA TYR A 400 -51.30 -19.38 -61.23
C TYR A 400 -51.17 -20.91 -61.20
N GLY A 401 -51.03 -21.55 -62.36
CA GLY A 401 -50.78 -23.00 -62.42
C GLY A 401 -49.41 -23.41 -61.87
N GLU A 402 -48.38 -22.56 -61.95
CA GLU A 402 -47.09 -22.78 -61.31
C GLU A 402 -47.18 -22.61 -59.79
N ILE A 403 -47.87 -21.57 -59.31
CA ILE A 403 -48.11 -21.34 -57.89
C ILE A 403 -48.95 -22.47 -57.28
N GLU A 404 -49.95 -22.98 -57.99
CA GLU A 404 -50.75 -24.13 -57.52
C GLU A 404 -49.89 -25.38 -57.35
N LYS A 405 -48.91 -25.60 -58.23
CA LYS A 405 -47.92 -26.68 -58.09
C LYS A 405 -46.97 -26.45 -56.92
N GLU A 406 -46.47 -25.24 -56.71
CA GLU A 406 -45.63 -24.92 -55.55
C GLU A 406 -46.41 -25.08 -54.24
N ILE A 407 -47.68 -24.68 -54.21
CA ILE A 407 -48.56 -24.90 -53.05
C ILE A 407 -48.72 -26.39 -52.78
N GLU A 408 -48.92 -27.21 -53.81
CA GLU A 408 -49.01 -28.66 -53.62
C GLU A 408 -47.68 -29.27 -53.15
N LEU A 409 -46.53 -28.79 -53.65
CA LEU A 409 -45.21 -29.21 -53.15
C LEU A 409 -44.98 -28.80 -51.68
N VAL A 410 -45.33 -27.57 -51.31
CA VAL A 410 -45.26 -27.12 -49.91
C VAL A 410 -46.23 -27.91 -49.04
N ARG A 411 -47.40 -28.28 -49.58
CA ARG A 411 -48.37 -29.11 -48.87
C ARG A 411 -47.83 -30.52 -48.65
N GLU A 412 -47.20 -31.12 -49.66
CA GLU A 412 -46.50 -32.40 -49.53
C GLU A 412 -45.36 -32.31 -48.52
N ASP A 413 -44.59 -31.23 -48.51
CA ASP A 413 -43.48 -31.02 -47.56
C ASP A 413 -44.00 -30.83 -46.12
N ILE A 414 -45.09 -30.08 -45.94
CA ILE A 414 -45.79 -29.98 -44.64
C ILE A 414 -46.37 -31.34 -44.25
N GLU A 415 -46.91 -32.13 -45.18
CA GLU A 415 -47.38 -33.48 -44.90
C GLU A 415 -46.22 -34.41 -44.50
N GLN A 416 -45.04 -34.25 -45.11
CA GLN A 416 -43.82 -34.97 -44.72
C GLN A 416 -43.32 -34.54 -43.33
N LEU A 417 -43.33 -33.24 -43.04
CA LEU A 417 -42.96 -32.68 -41.74
C LEU A 417 -43.96 -33.10 -40.64
N THR A 418 -45.25 -33.24 -40.96
CA THR A 418 -46.27 -33.71 -40.01
C THR A 418 -46.29 -35.24 -39.86
N ARG A 419 -45.91 -36.00 -40.90
CA ARG A 419 -45.64 -37.45 -40.83
C ARG A 419 -44.32 -37.79 -40.12
N GLN A 420 -43.46 -36.81 -39.84
CA GLN A 420 -42.36 -36.94 -38.90
C GLN A 420 -42.74 -36.39 -37.51
N PRO A 421 -43.59 -37.06 -36.70
CA PRO A 421 -43.72 -36.69 -35.31
C PRO A 421 -42.45 -37.15 -34.56
N GLY A 422 -41.60 -36.17 -34.21
CA GLY A 422 -40.70 -36.30 -33.07
C GLY A 422 -39.41 -37.08 -33.26
N ARG A 423 -38.47 -36.54 -34.06
CA ARG A 423 -37.04 -36.79 -33.84
C ARG A 423 -36.26 -35.49 -33.89
N GLU A 424 -36.49 -34.59 -32.91
CA GLU A 424 -35.50 -33.61 -32.44
C GLU A 424 -36.11 -32.71 -31.35
N CYS A 425 -36.31 -33.31 -30.17
CA CYS A 425 -36.27 -32.60 -28.88
C CYS A 425 -35.62 -33.56 -27.88
N ARG A 426 -34.35 -33.88 -28.14
CA ARG A 426 -33.42 -34.41 -27.15
C ARG A 426 -32.06 -33.78 -27.40
N ARG A 427 -31.89 -32.58 -26.87
CA ARG A 427 -30.71 -32.16 -26.10
C ARG A 427 -31.03 -30.89 -25.36
#